data_AF-A0A1S3GWF9-F1
#
_entry.id   AF-A0A1S3GWF9-F1
#
_cell.length_a   1.000
_cell.length_b   1.000
_cell.length_c   1.000
_cell.angle_alpha   90.00
_cell.angle_beta   90.00
_cell.angle_gamma   90.00
#
_symmetry.space_group_name_H-M   'P 1'
#
loop_
_entity.id
_entity.type
_entity.pdbx_description
1 polymer ?
#
loop_
_entity_poly.entity_id
_entity_poly.type
_entity_poly.pdbx_seq_one_letter_code
_entity_poly.pdbx_strand_id
1 'polypeptide(L)'
;SPPVSLSPGAEKLILHLQKHSIPFALATSSGTESYQAKTSAHRELFGAFHHVVLGDDPEVKASKPAPDIFLACARRFSPHSSPPPPSTSAWCWRTCPTAWRSPRQRGCRWSWCPASSSTPNSMAGATLLLPSLGDIQPELFGLPTFN
;
A
#
# COMPACT_ATOMS: atom_id res chain seq x y z
N SER A 1 22.89 -2.51 7.27
CA SER A 1 22.26 -3.22 6.14
C SER A 1 22.50 -2.46 4.85
N PRO A 2 22.69 -3.12 3.69
CA PRO A 2 22.80 -2.42 2.41
C PRO A 2 21.54 -1.60 2.11
N PRO A 3 21.65 -0.51 1.32
CA PRO A 3 20.49 0.28 0.93
C PRO A 3 19.50 -0.61 0.16
N VAL A 4 18.24 -0.57 0.56
CA VAL A 4 17.19 -1.35 -0.09
C VAL A 4 16.82 -0.65 -1.40
N SER A 5 16.91 -1.38 -2.50
CA SER A 5 16.42 -0.90 -3.80
C SER A 5 14.90 -0.83 -3.79
N LEU A 6 14.35 0.25 -4.35
CA LEU A 6 12.92 0.38 -4.56
C LEU A 6 12.42 -0.71 -5.51
N SER A 7 11.18 -1.15 -5.32
CA SER A 7 10.54 -2.02 -6.31
C SER A 7 10.45 -1.29 -7.66
N PRO A 8 10.72 -1.97 -8.78
CA PRO A 8 10.63 -1.36 -10.10
C PRO A 8 9.28 -0.65 -10.32
N GLY A 9 9.31 0.61 -10.72
CA GLY A 9 8.11 1.43 -10.94
C GLY A 9 7.49 2.08 -9.70
N ALA A 10 7.96 1.77 -8.48
CA ALA A 10 7.45 2.40 -7.26
C ALA A 10 7.70 3.92 -7.24
N GLU A 11 8.90 4.35 -7.63
CA GLU A 11 9.26 5.77 -7.71
C GLU A 11 8.38 6.51 -8.72
N LYS A 12 8.23 5.97 -9.94
CA LYS A 12 7.35 6.54 -10.98
C LYS A 12 5.93 6.73 -10.47
N LEU A 13 5.38 5.72 -9.77
CA LEU A 13 4.04 5.79 -9.21
C LEU A 13 3.93 6.85 -8.12
N ILE A 14 4.86 6.90 -7.17
CA ILE A 14 4.85 7.88 -6.08
C ILE A 14 4.92 9.31 -6.63
N LEU A 15 5.87 9.58 -7.54
CA LEU A 15 6.02 10.89 -8.17
C LEU A 15 4.79 11.30 -8.97
N HIS A 16 4.15 10.35 -9.66
CA HIS A 16 2.92 10.58 -10.40
C HIS A 16 1.76 10.98 -9.48
N LEU A 17 1.55 10.25 -8.39
CA LEU A 17 0.50 10.57 -7.42
C LEU A 17 0.73 11.94 -6.78
N GLN A 18 1.98 12.24 -6.44
CA GLN A 18 2.37 13.54 -5.90
C GLN A 18 2.10 14.68 -6.89
N LYS A 19 2.51 14.52 -8.16
CA LYS A 19 2.27 15.50 -9.23
C LYS A 19 0.79 15.80 -9.42
N HIS A 20 -0.07 14.79 -9.29
CA HIS A 20 -1.52 14.92 -9.45
C HIS A 20 -2.26 15.23 -8.15
N SER A 21 -1.54 15.51 -7.05
CA SER A 21 -2.11 15.80 -5.73
C SER A 21 -3.06 14.72 -5.23
N ILE A 22 -2.80 13.47 -5.59
CA ILE A 22 -3.56 12.31 -5.12
C ILE A 22 -2.98 11.91 -3.77
N PRO A 23 -3.77 11.89 -2.67
CA PRO A 23 -3.26 11.47 -1.37
C PRO A 23 -2.98 9.96 -1.34
N PHE A 24 -1.82 9.57 -0.83
CA PHE A 24 -1.43 8.16 -0.67
C PHE A 24 -0.63 7.96 0.63
N ALA A 25 -0.67 6.74 1.16
CA ALA A 25 -0.07 6.37 2.44
C ALA A 25 0.55 4.96 2.38
N LEU A 26 1.47 4.68 3.31
CA LEU A 26 2.19 3.41 3.38
C LEU A 26 1.75 2.62 4.63
N ALA A 27 1.51 1.31 4.46
CA ALA A 27 1.20 0.39 5.55
C ALA A 27 2.16 -0.83 5.51
N THR A 28 3.14 -0.86 6.43
CA THR A 28 4.21 -1.88 6.47
C THR A 28 4.24 -2.64 7.78
N SER A 29 4.50 -3.94 7.74
CA SER A 29 4.70 -4.75 8.95
C SER A 29 6.09 -4.57 9.57
N SER A 30 6.95 -3.73 8.99
CA SER A 30 8.23 -3.36 9.60
C SER A 30 8.00 -2.45 10.79
N GLY A 31 8.72 -2.67 11.89
CA GLY A 31 8.78 -1.71 12.99
C GLY A 31 9.65 -0.50 12.67
N THR A 32 9.66 0.48 13.56
CA THR A 32 10.31 1.79 13.42
C THR A 32 11.77 1.70 12.99
N GLU A 33 12.60 0.93 13.69
CA GLU A 33 14.03 0.81 13.40
C GLU A 33 14.28 0.21 12.00
N SER A 34 13.55 -0.87 11.68
CA SER A 34 13.63 -1.51 10.36
C SER A 34 13.15 -0.59 9.24
N TYR A 35 12.09 0.18 9.47
CA TYR A 35 11.61 1.16 8.51
C TYR A 35 12.68 2.22 8.23
N GLN A 36 13.21 2.86 9.28
CA GLN A 36 14.24 3.91 9.16
C GLN A 36 15.48 3.41 8.43
N ALA A 37 15.95 2.20 8.73
CA ALA A 37 17.09 1.60 8.05
C ALA A 37 16.81 1.40 6.55
N LYS A 38 15.63 0.87 6.19
CA LYS A 38 15.26 0.54 4.80
C LYS A 38 14.97 1.77 3.94
N THR A 39 14.46 2.85 4.54
CA THR A 39 14.07 4.08 3.83
C THR A 39 15.12 5.18 3.89
N SER A 40 16.21 4.99 4.63
CA SER A 40 17.29 5.97 4.81
C SER A 40 17.84 6.55 3.50
N ALA A 41 17.96 5.72 2.44
CA ALA A 41 18.44 6.13 1.13
C ALA A 41 17.39 6.85 0.26
N HIS A 42 16.13 6.83 0.65
CA HIS A 42 14.98 7.32 -0.15
C HIS A 42 14.10 8.30 0.62
N ARG A 43 14.68 9.02 1.60
CA ARG A 43 13.92 9.86 2.55
C ARG A 43 12.99 10.87 1.88
N GLU A 44 13.41 11.50 0.79
CA GLU A 44 12.60 12.46 0.05
C GLU A 44 11.35 11.80 -0.56
N LEU A 45 11.54 10.64 -1.19
CA LEU A 45 10.44 9.87 -1.78
C LEU A 45 9.45 9.37 -0.72
N PHE A 46 9.96 8.90 0.42
CA PHE A 46 9.11 8.49 1.54
C PHE A 46 8.47 9.68 2.28
N GLY A 47 8.98 10.89 2.09
CA GLY A 47 8.36 12.13 2.58
C GLY A 47 7.12 12.55 1.80
N ALA A 48 6.91 12.01 0.59
CA ALA A 48 5.73 12.31 -0.22
C ALA A 48 4.45 11.60 0.27
N PHE A 49 4.56 10.56 1.10
CA PHE A 49 3.41 9.89 1.69
C PHE A 49 2.72 10.82 2.69
N HIS A 50 1.40 10.93 2.63
CA HIS A 50 0.62 11.70 3.61
C HIS A 50 0.89 11.21 5.04
N HIS A 51 0.99 9.90 5.22
CA HIS A 51 1.37 9.28 6.48
C HIS A 51 1.87 7.85 6.25
N VAL A 52 2.52 7.30 7.27
CA VAL A 52 3.02 5.92 7.29
C VAL A 52 2.49 5.23 8.55
N VAL A 53 1.99 4.01 8.40
CA VAL A 53 1.60 3.11 9.50
C VAL A 53 2.57 1.93 9.52
N LEU A 54 3.20 1.74 10.67
CA LEU A 54 4.22 0.71 10.91
C LEU A 54 3.62 -0.49 11.66
N GLY A 55 4.40 -1.57 11.77
CA GLY A 55 3.95 -2.80 12.44
C GLY A 55 3.87 -2.68 13.96
N ASP A 56 4.61 -1.73 14.52
CA ASP A 56 4.66 -1.36 15.94
C ASP A 56 3.75 -0.17 16.28
N ASP A 57 2.88 0.22 15.34
CA ASP A 57 1.91 1.29 15.56
C ASP A 57 0.87 0.88 16.62
N PRO A 58 0.53 1.73 17.60
CA PRO A 58 -0.36 1.38 18.71
C PRO A 58 -1.80 1.05 18.28
N GLU A 59 -2.22 1.51 17.09
CA GLU A 59 -3.53 1.15 16.53
C GLU A 59 -3.54 -0.25 15.88
N VAL A 60 -2.36 -0.86 15.69
CA VAL A 60 -2.18 -2.19 15.07
C VAL A 60 -2.10 -3.25 16.16
N LYS A 61 -3.26 -3.79 16.54
CA LYS A 61 -3.34 -4.84 17.57
C LYS A 61 -2.93 -6.21 17.04
N ALA A 62 -3.30 -6.49 15.79
CA ALA A 62 -2.93 -7.71 15.10
C ALA A 62 -2.17 -7.40 13.80
N SER A 63 -1.04 -8.09 13.62
CA SER A 63 -0.28 -8.05 12.37
C SER A 63 -1.05 -8.73 11.22
N LYS A 64 -0.63 -8.44 9.98
CA LYS A 64 -1.15 -9.12 8.78
C LYS A 64 -1.12 -10.65 9.01
N PRO A 65 -2.19 -11.39 8.67
CA PRO A 65 -3.27 -11.05 7.75
C PRO A 65 -4.44 -10.24 8.33
N ALA A 66 -4.39 -9.83 9.60
CA ALA A 66 -5.43 -8.98 10.18
C ALA A 66 -5.57 -7.63 9.46
N PRO A 67 -6.77 -7.02 9.45
CA PRO A 67 -7.05 -5.77 8.75
C PRO A 67 -6.47 -4.53 9.44
N ASP A 68 -6.08 -4.65 10.71
CA ASP A 68 -5.81 -3.53 11.63
C ASP A 68 -4.91 -2.46 11.01
N ILE A 69 -3.78 -2.86 10.42
CA ILE A 69 -2.82 -1.91 9.81
C ILE A 69 -3.41 -1.13 8.63
N PHE A 70 -4.30 -1.73 7.86
CA PHE A 70 -4.95 -1.07 6.74
C PHE A 70 -6.09 -0.17 7.22
N LEU A 71 -6.81 -0.58 8.26
CA LEU A 71 -7.85 0.24 8.89
C LEU A 71 -7.26 1.47 9.57
N ALA A 72 -6.16 1.31 10.32
CA ALA A 72 -5.42 2.41 10.93
C ALA A 72 -4.95 3.41 9.86
N CYS A 73 -4.39 2.90 8.76
CA CYS A 73 -3.97 3.72 7.62
C CYS A 73 -5.15 4.48 6.98
N ALA A 74 -6.25 3.80 6.68
CA ALA A 74 -7.44 4.45 6.11
C ALA A 74 -8.03 5.52 7.03
N ARG A 75 -8.07 5.28 8.36
CA ARG A 75 -8.60 6.23 9.34
C ARG A 75 -7.81 7.54 9.40
N ARG A 76 -6.49 7.50 9.17
CA ARG A 76 -5.63 8.70 9.21
C ARG A 76 -5.86 9.69 8.07
N PHE A 77 -6.46 9.25 6.96
CA PHE A 77 -6.92 10.18 5.92
C PHE A 77 -8.16 10.99 6.33
N SER A 78 -8.96 10.47 7.26
CA SER A 78 -10.20 11.12 7.67
C SER A 78 -10.51 10.81 9.14
N PRO A 79 -9.72 11.37 10.08
CA PRO A 79 -9.83 11.04 11.51
C PRO A 79 -11.17 11.46 12.13
N HIS A 80 -11.88 12.40 11.49
CA HIS A 80 -13.17 12.93 11.94
C HIS A 80 -14.38 12.26 11.27
N SER A 81 -14.17 11.37 10.29
CA SER A 81 -15.27 10.67 9.63
C SER A 81 -15.73 9.49 10.49
N SER A 82 -16.83 9.66 11.20
CA SER A 82 -17.60 8.57 11.78
C SER A 82 -18.95 8.48 11.05
N PRO A 83 -19.24 7.36 10.33
CA PRO A 83 -18.39 6.19 10.13
C PRO A 83 -17.17 6.47 9.22
N PRO A 84 -16.13 5.62 9.22
CA PRO A 84 -15.01 5.75 8.29
C PRO A 84 -15.53 5.85 6.84
N PRO A 85 -14.83 6.57 5.94
CA PRO A 85 -15.30 6.79 4.58
C PRO A 85 -15.66 5.44 3.93
N PRO A 86 -16.76 5.38 3.16
CA PRO A 86 -17.25 4.14 2.59
C PRO A 86 -16.13 3.44 1.81
N SER A 87 -16.09 2.11 1.90
CA SER A 87 -15.06 1.18 1.39
C SER A 87 -14.79 1.23 -0.13
N THR A 88 -15.37 2.20 -0.81
CA THR A 88 -15.34 2.44 -2.25
C THR A 88 -14.40 3.56 -2.66
N SER A 89 -13.75 4.27 -1.73
CA SER A 89 -12.96 5.46 -2.04
C SER A 89 -11.44 5.31 -1.85
N ALA A 90 -10.96 4.14 -1.40
CA ALA A 90 -9.53 3.90 -1.17
C ALA A 90 -8.97 2.79 -2.09
N TRP A 91 -7.78 3.04 -2.62
CA TRP A 91 -7.03 2.12 -3.48
C TRP A 91 -5.86 1.54 -2.69
N CYS A 92 -5.70 0.21 -2.68
CA CYS A 92 -4.64 -0.48 -1.94
C CYS A 92 -3.72 -1.24 -2.90
N TRP A 93 -2.42 -0.91 -2.94
CA TRP A 93 -1.41 -1.76 -3.59
C TRP A 93 -0.69 -2.62 -2.54
N ARG A 94 -0.51 -3.92 -2.81
CA ARG A 94 0.09 -4.88 -1.86
C ARG A 94 1.16 -5.72 -2.56
N THR A 95 2.06 -6.32 -1.79
CA THR A 95 3.20 -7.08 -2.33
C THR A 95 3.40 -8.48 -1.76
N CYS A 96 2.57 -8.96 -0.81
CA CYS A 96 2.87 -10.19 -0.05
C CYS A 96 1.73 -11.22 0.13
N PRO A 97 1.79 -12.42 -0.47
CA PRO A 97 0.71 -13.43 -0.50
C PRO A 97 0.02 -13.76 0.84
N THR A 98 0.70 -13.61 1.97
CA THR A 98 0.12 -13.81 3.31
C THR A 98 -1.06 -12.88 3.61
N ALA A 99 -1.15 -11.73 2.95
CA ALA A 99 -2.23 -10.76 3.15
C ALA A 99 -3.54 -11.09 2.39
N TRP A 100 -3.58 -12.18 1.61
CA TRP A 100 -4.69 -12.52 0.69
C TRP A 100 -5.78 -13.39 1.30
N ARG A 101 -5.49 -14.17 2.34
CA ARG A 101 -6.48 -15.06 2.98
C ARG A 101 -7.57 -14.33 3.77
N SER A 102 -7.50 -13.01 3.85
CA SER A 102 -8.49 -12.21 4.56
C SER A 102 -9.65 -11.88 3.59
N PRO A 103 -10.87 -12.36 3.87
CA PRO A 103 -12.01 -12.23 2.97
C PRO A 103 -12.29 -10.75 2.74
N ARG A 104 -12.23 -10.30 1.48
CA ARG A 104 -12.57 -8.93 1.01
C ARG A 104 -12.58 -7.94 2.16
N GLN A 105 -11.40 -7.57 2.66
CA GLN A 105 -11.33 -6.64 3.78
C GLN A 105 -12.00 -5.34 3.32
N ARG A 106 -13.17 -5.11 3.91
CA ARG A 106 -14.12 -4.05 3.60
C ARG A 106 -13.36 -2.73 3.74
N GLY A 107 -12.94 -2.13 2.63
CA GLY A 107 -12.19 -0.88 2.67
C GLY A 107 -11.48 -0.48 1.39
N CYS A 108 -10.97 -1.45 0.61
CA CYS A 108 -10.20 -1.16 -0.60
C CYS A 108 -10.82 -1.80 -1.85
N ARG A 109 -10.92 -1.03 -2.95
CA ARG A 109 -11.53 -1.51 -4.19
C ARG A 109 -10.69 -2.58 -4.92
N TRP A 110 -9.37 -2.51 -4.85
CA TRP A 110 -8.46 -3.40 -5.60
C TRP A 110 -7.24 -3.76 -4.75
N SER A 111 -6.66 -4.93 -5.03
CA SER A 111 -5.39 -5.39 -4.46
C SER A 111 -4.47 -5.86 -5.59
N TRP A 112 -3.21 -5.43 -5.55
CA TRP A 112 -2.14 -5.88 -6.45
C TRP A 112 -1.26 -6.93 -5.79
N CYS A 113 -0.72 -7.88 -6.56
CA CYS A 113 0.22 -8.93 -6.13
C CYS A 113 1.30 -9.14 -7.21
N PRO A 114 2.62 -9.09 -6.89
CA PRO A 114 3.66 -9.39 -7.86
C PRO A 114 3.68 -10.89 -8.20
N ALA A 115 3.62 -11.19 -9.50
CA ALA A 115 3.50 -12.54 -10.06
C ALA A 115 4.62 -13.51 -9.67
N SER A 116 5.80 -13.00 -9.30
CA SER A 116 7.01 -13.80 -9.03
C SER A 116 7.05 -14.47 -7.65
N SER A 117 6.05 -14.27 -6.78
CA SER A 117 6.14 -14.66 -5.36
C SER A 117 5.16 -15.73 -4.89
N SER A 118 4.25 -16.25 -5.74
CA SER A 118 3.07 -16.97 -5.23
C SER A 118 2.56 -18.12 -6.12
N THR A 119 2.13 -19.22 -5.49
CA THR A 119 1.36 -20.31 -6.13
C THR A 119 -0.06 -19.86 -6.50
N PRO A 120 -0.70 -20.46 -7.54
CA PRO A 120 -2.01 -20.07 -8.05
C PRO A 120 -3.11 -19.91 -7.00
N ASN A 121 -3.05 -20.71 -5.94
CA ASN A 121 -4.04 -20.74 -4.86
C ASN A 121 -3.95 -19.55 -3.88
N SER A 122 -2.82 -18.83 -3.85
CA SER A 122 -2.63 -17.63 -3.01
C SER A 122 -3.11 -16.33 -3.69
N MET A 123 -3.54 -16.41 -4.95
CA MET A 123 -3.99 -15.26 -5.77
C MET A 123 -5.52 -15.10 -5.81
N ALA A 124 -6.27 -16.01 -5.19
CA ALA A 124 -7.73 -15.96 -5.12
C ALA A 124 -8.19 -14.70 -4.37
N GLY A 125 -8.70 -13.71 -5.11
CA GLY A 125 -9.18 -12.43 -4.57
C GLY A 125 -8.41 -11.18 -5.04
N ALA A 126 -7.32 -11.34 -5.77
CA ALA A 126 -6.67 -10.21 -6.45
C ALA A 126 -7.56 -9.72 -7.60
N THR A 127 -7.76 -8.41 -7.66
CA THR A 127 -8.60 -7.79 -8.70
C THR A 127 -7.77 -7.40 -9.93
N LEU A 128 -6.46 -7.19 -9.75
CA LEU A 128 -5.50 -7.02 -10.83
C LEU A 128 -4.16 -7.67 -10.43
N LEU A 129 -3.66 -8.56 -11.29
CA LEU A 129 -2.35 -9.18 -11.15
C LEU A 129 -1.40 -8.50 -12.14
N LEU A 130 -0.38 -7.80 -11.63
CA LEU A 130 0.67 -7.23 -12.49
C LEU A 130 2.04 -7.80 -12.08
N PRO A 131 2.96 -8.02 -13.03
CA PRO A 131 4.32 -8.47 -12.72
C PRO A 131 5.09 -7.45 -11.87
N SER A 132 4.87 -6.17 -12.11
CA SER A 132 5.59 -5.04 -11.51
C SER A 132 4.67 -3.87 -11.17
N LEU A 133 5.08 -3.00 -10.24
CA LEU A 133 4.44 -1.68 -10.05
C LEU A 133 4.64 -0.79 -11.28
N GLY A 134 5.66 -1.07 -12.11
CA GLY A 134 5.88 -0.37 -13.37
C GLY A 134 4.81 -0.64 -14.44
N ASP A 135 4.11 -1.77 -14.33
CA ASP A 135 3.05 -2.17 -15.27
C ASP A 135 1.68 -1.63 -14.85
N ILE A 136 1.63 -0.82 -13.79
CA ILE A 136 0.39 -0.22 -13.33
C ILE A 136 -0.15 0.73 -14.40
N GLN A 137 -1.44 0.63 -14.69
CA GLN A 137 -2.18 1.56 -15.53
C GLN A 137 -3.06 2.43 -14.62
N PRO A 138 -2.62 3.65 -14.24
CA PRO A 138 -3.36 4.51 -13.33
C PRO A 138 -4.84 4.70 -13.71
N GLU A 139 -5.14 4.73 -15.00
CA GLU A 139 -6.47 4.86 -15.58
C GLU A 139 -7.43 3.74 -15.18
N LEU A 140 -6.95 2.52 -14.96
CA LEU A 140 -7.76 1.41 -14.43
C LEU A 140 -8.25 1.69 -13.01
N PHE A 141 -7.58 2.58 -12.30
CA PHE A 141 -7.90 3.02 -10.95
C PHE A 141 -8.59 4.40 -10.94
N GLY A 142 -9.03 4.90 -12.10
CA GLY A 142 -9.61 6.24 -12.22
C GLY A 142 -8.61 7.37 -11.91
N LEU A 143 -7.31 7.08 -11.97
CA LEU A 143 -6.23 8.04 -11.80
C LEU A 143 -5.78 8.57 -13.17
N PRO A 144 -5.15 9.77 -13.24
CA PRO A 144 -4.60 10.31 -14.48
C PRO A 144 -3.58 9.34 -15.09
N THR A 145 -3.54 9.20 -16.41
CA THR A 145 -2.56 8.35 -17.11
C THR A 145 -1.13 8.83 -16.85
N PHE A 146 -0.16 7.93 -16.88
CA PHE A 146 1.25 8.34 -16.91
C PHE A 146 1.52 9.22 -18.14
N ASN A 147 2.32 10.27 -17.95
CA ASN A 147 2.90 11.05 -19.05
C ASN A 147 4.17 10.39 -19.60
#